data_AF-A0AA39P746-F1
#
_entry.id   AF-A0AA39P746-F1
#
_cell.length_a   1.000
_cell.length_b   1.000
_cell.length_c   1.000
_cell.angle_alpha   90.00
_cell.angle_beta   90.00
_cell.angle_gamma   90.00
#
_symmetry.space_group_name_H-M   'P 1'
#
loop_
_entity.id
_entity.type
_entity.pdbx_description
1 polymer ?
#
loop_
_entity_poly.entity_id
_entity_poly.type
_entity_poly.pdbx_seq_one_letter_code
_entity_poly.pdbx_strand_id
1 'polypeptide(L)'
;MVSLLSESSLQSLEVPHLLEDSPEPRFEVPLNELGNLHDAVEPFTKAIMRSGNASVRLHCTVPTWCPSSDICLDLHDLHDLRSRCLLFIHDLLQALRASGVHASYSLAPSNSSLCLVCASPPDLKGSQVTSFVVDILQHTKLSKRENVILADLKSCPSLIIT
;
A
#
# COMPACT_ATOMS: atom_id res chain seq x y z
N MET A 1 -75.65 -2.46 3.33
CA MET A 1 -74.29 -2.83 2.88
C MET A 1 -73.66 -1.58 2.29
N VAL A 2 -72.95 -0.82 3.11
CA VAL A 2 -72.28 0.44 2.78
C VAL A 2 -71.03 0.54 3.66
N SER A 3 -69.89 0.87 3.05
CA SER A 3 -68.53 0.88 3.59
C SER A 3 -68.27 1.97 4.63
N LEU A 4 -67.35 1.74 5.58
CA LEU A 4 -66.51 2.79 6.19
C LEU A 4 -65.14 2.22 6.64
N LEU A 5 -64.11 3.05 6.44
CA LEU A 5 -62.68 2.84 6.66
C LEU A 5 -62.28 2.50 8.11
N SER A 6 -61.17 1.79 8.28
CA SER A 6 -60.26 1.97 9.44
C SER A 6 -58.91 1.32 9.15
N GLU A 7 -57.88 2.11 8.85
CA GLU A 7 -56.48 1.68 8.93
C GLU A 7 -55.90 2.09 10.30
N SER A 8 -55.14 1.16 10.84
CA SER A 8 -54.84 0.93 12.25
C SER A 8 -53.80 1.88 12.85
N SER A 9 -54.10 2.27 14.09
CA SER A 9 -53.31 3.08 15.02
C SER A 9 -52.08 2.35 15.59
N LEU A 10 -51.06 3.15 15.87
CA LEU A 10 -49.77 2.87 16.52
C LEU A 10 -49.87 2.16 17.88
N GLN A 11 -48.88 1.29 18.17
CA GLN A 11 -48.22 1.05 19.47
C GLN A 11 -47.02 0.11 19.24
N SER A 12 -45.78 0.61 19.16
CA SER A 12 -44.82 0.78 20.26
C SER A 12 -44.65 -0.44 21.16
N LEU A 13 -43.55 -1.18 20.94
CA LEU A 13 -42.86 -1.92 22.01
C LEU A 13 -41.37 -2.02 21.68
N GLU A 14 -40.61 -1.40 22.57
CA GLU A 14 -39.17 -1.25 22.65
C GLU A 14 -38.48 -2.59 23.00
N VAL A 15 -37.36 -2.92 22.34
CA VAL A 15 -36.24 -3.64 22.97
C VAL A 15 -34.92 -3.13 22.35
N PRO A 16 -33.87 -2.87 23.15
CA PRO A 16 -32.76 -2.01 22.77
C PRO A 16 -31.48 -2.75 22.38
N HIS A 17 -30.60 -2.03 21.68
CA HIS A 17 -29.13 -2.11 21.69
C HIS A 17 -28.48 -3.50 21.69
N LEU A 18 -27.83 -3.84 20.57
CA LEU A 18 -26.45 -4.31 20.60
C LEU A 18 -25.74 -3.85 19.33
N LEU A 19 -25.03 -2.71 19.47
CA LEU A 19 -23.86 -2.39 18.68
C LEU A 19 -22.82 -3.49 18.96
N GLU A 20 -22.71 -4.48 18.08
CA GLU A 20 -21.42 -5.11 17.84
C GLU A 20 -20.73 -4.30 16.75
N ASP A 21 -20.26 -3.10 17.13
CA ASP A 21 -19.17 -2.43 16.44
C ASP A 21 -17.92 -3.26 16.73
N SER A 22 -17.75 -4.32 15.93
CA SER A 22 -16.49 -5.05 15.90
C SER A 22 -15.40 -4.02 15.59
N PRO A 23 -14.34 -3.92 16.39
CA PRO A 23 -13.25 -3.02 16.06
C PRO A 23 -12.62 -3.56 14.78
N GLU A 24 -12.99 -2.97 13.63
CA GLU A 24 -12.16 -3.00 12.43
C GLU A 24 -10.73 -2.76 12.92
N PRO A 25 -9.79 -3.69 12.68
CA PRO A 25 -8.42 -3.48 13.11
C PRO A 25 -7.94 -2.24 12.37
N ARG A 26 -7.91 -1.10 13.08
CA ARG A 26 -7.31 0.13 12.61
C ARG A 26 -5.83 -0.19 12.43
N PHE A 27 -5.46 -0.55 11.21
CA PHE A 27 -4.07 -0.65 10.81
C PHE A 27 -3.55 0.78 10.71
N GLU A 28 -3.21 1.36 11.86
CA GLU A 28 -2.42 2.59 11.96
C GLU A 28 -0.96 2.24 11.60
N VAL A 29 -0.74 1.92 10.32
CA VAL A 29 0.62 1.90 9.79
C VAL A 29 1.06 3.36 9.72
N PRO A 30 2.19 3.74 10.34
CA PRO A 30 2.71 5.10 10.21
C PRO A 30 3.09 5.33 8.74
N LEU A 31 2.30 6.16 8.06
CA LEU A 31 2.51 6.58 6.69
C LEU A 31 3.21 7.94 6.70
N ASN A 32 4.46 7.98 6.21
CA ASN A 32 5.18 9.24 6.03
C ASN A 32 5.21 9.56 4.53
N GLU A 33 4.54 10.65 4.13
CA GLU A 33 4.68 11.20 2.77
C GLU A 33 6.12 11.69 2.58
N LEU A 34 6.84 11.12 1.61
CA LEU A 34 8.22 11.48 1.27
C LEU A 34 8.31 12.49 0.12
N GLY A 35 7.17 12.94 -0.42
CA GLY A 35 7.12 13.83 -1.57
C GLY A 35 7.39 13.07 -2.87
N ASN A 36 8.37 13.55 -3.65
CA ASN A 36 8.70 12.98 -4.96
C ASN A 36 9.58 11.71 -4.84
N LEU A 37 9.72 10.98 -5.96
CA LEU A 37 10.50 9.74 -6.02
C LEU A 37 11.99 9.93 -5.75
N HIS A 38 12.58 10.99 -6.27
CA HIS A 38 14.01 11.24 -6.13
C HIS A 38 14.40 11.51 -4.67
N ASP A 39 13.62 12.32 -3.98
CA ASP A 39 13.82 12.73 -2.60
C ASP A 39 13.53 11.57 -1.63
N ALA A 40 12.76 10.56 -2.06
CA ALA A 40 12.48 9.35 -1.28
C ALA A 40 13.65 8.35 -1.26
N VAL A 41 14.61 8.42 -2.20
CA VAL A 41 15.72 7.45 -2.29
C VAL A 41 16.59 7.48 -1.03
N GLU A 42 17.02 8.67 -0.60
CA GLU A 42 17.93 8.82 0.54
C GLU A 42 17.26 8.42 1.88
N PRO A 43 16.04 8.90 2.22
CA PRO A 43 15.33 8.48 3.43
C PRO A 43 15.10 6.98 3.49
N PHE A 44 14.75 6.34 2.37
CA PHE A 44 14.53 4.91 2.33
C PHE A 44 15.82 4.10 2.46
N THR A 45 16.89 4.55 1.79
CA THR A 45 18.24 3.97 1.94
C THR A 45 18.66 4.01 3.42
N LYS A 46 18.48 5.16 4.08
CA LYS A 46 18.77 5.31 5.52
C LYS A 46 17.90 4.38 6.38
N ALA A 47 16.62 4.22 6.05
CA ALA A 47 15.72 3.31 6.78
C ALA A 47 16.21 1.85 6.68
N ILE A 48 16.62 1.39 5.49
CA ILE A 48 17.19 0.06 5.28
C ILE A 48 18.49 -0.11 6.06
N MET A 49 19.39 0.88 6.02
CA MET A 49 20.66 0.81 6.74
C MET A 49 20.49 0.75 8.26
N ARG A 50 19.51 1.47 8.82
CA ARG A 50 19.19 1.41 10.27
C ARG A 50 18.74 0.02 10.71
N SER A 51 18.20 -0.79 9.81
CA SER A 51 17.86 -2.19 10.09
C SER A 51 19.10 -3.08 10.33
N GLY A 52 20.31 -2.60 10.01
CA GLY A 52 21.56 -3.33 10.25
C GLY A 52 21.84 -4.47 9.25
N ASN A 53 21.06 -4.59 8.18
CA ASN A 53 21.22 -5.65 7.20
C ASN A 53 22.36 -5.34 6.21
N ALA A 54 23.39 -6.19 6.18
CA ALA A 54 24.48 -6.08 5.20
C ALA A 54 24.07 -6.50 3.78
N SER A 55 22.97 -7.22 3.65
CA SER A 55 22.39 -7.68 2.38
C SER A 55 20.88 -7.51 2.42
N VAL A 56 20.31 -7.03 1.31
CA VAL A 56 18.87 -6.76 1.19
C VAL A 56 18.34 -7.25 -0.16
N ARG A 57 17.12 -7.76 -0.15
CA ARG A 57 16.35 -8.05 -1.35
C ARG A 57 15.14 -7.12 -1.40
N LEU A 58 15.04 -6.36 -2.49
CA LEU A 58 13.88 -5.53 -2.78
C LEU A 58 12.81 -6.38 -3.49
N HIS A 59 11.62 -6.45 -2.92
CA HIS A 59 10.45 -7.03 -3.54
C HIS A 59 9.60 -5.89 -4.09
N CYS A 60 9.56 -5.79 -5.42
CA CYS A 60 8.88 -4.70 -6.09
C CYS A 60 7.68 -5.23 -6.87
N THR A 61 6.57 -4.52 -6.82
CA THR A 61 5.42 -4.78 -7.68
C THR A 61 5.40 -3.84 -8.88
N VAL A 62 5.00 -4.36 -10.03
CA VAL A 62 4.76 -3.58 -11.24
C VAL A 62 3.26 -3.52 -11.48
N PRO A 63 2.65 -2.33 -11.50
CA PRO A 63 1.22 -2.20 -11.62
C PRO A 63 0.75 -2.69 -12.99
N THR A 64 -0.25 -3.57 -13.00
CA THR A 64 -0.93 -4.06 -14.21
C THR A 64 -2.26 -3.35 -14.38
N TRP A 65 -2.83 -3.40 -15.59
CA TRP A 65 -4.13 -2.77 -15.84
C TRP A 65 -5.19 -3.44 -14.97
N CYS A 66 -5.82 -2.67 -14.09
CA CYS A 66 -6.87 -3.15 -13.19
C CYS A 66 -8.12 -2.27 -13.35
N PRO A 67 -9.20 -2.79 -13.96
CA PRO A 67 -10.41 -2.02 -14.20
C PRO A 67 -11.19 -1.70 -12.92
N SER A 68 -10.89 -2.37 -11.81
CA SER A 68 -11.51 -2.15 -10.50
C SER A 68 -10.68 -1.26 -9.58
N SER A 69 -9.64 -0.57 -10.09
CA SER A 69 -8.86 0.34 -9.26
C SER A 69 -9.64 1.62 -8.96
N ASP A 70 -9.59 2.06 -7.70
CA ASP A 70 -10.16 3.34 -7.25
C ASP A 70 -9.41 4.55 -7.81
N ILE A 71 -8.20 4.35 -8.35
CA ILE A 71 -7.40 5.39 -8.98
C ILE A 71 -7.69 5.39 -10.48
N CYS A 72 -8.35 6.44 -10.95
CA CYS A 72 -8.58 6.67 -12.37
C CYS A 72 -7.23 7.01 -13.06
N LEU A 73 -6.48 5.97 -13.43
CA LEU A 73 -5.30 6.06 -14.30
C LEU A 73 -5.70 5.63 -15.71
N ASP A 74 -5.37 6.44 -16.70
CA ASP A 74 -5.41 5.98 -18.08
C ASP A 74 -4.17 5.11 -18.40
N LEU A 75 -4.10 4.60 -19.63
CA LEU A 75 -2.99 3.76 -20.05
C LEU A 75 -1.65 4.51 -20.07
N HIS A 76 -1.68 5.82 -20.31
CA HIS A 76 -0.50 6.67 -20.33
C HIS A 76 0.03 6.88 -18.91
N ASP A 77 -0.84 7.25 -17.97
CA ASP A 77 -0.54 7.38 -16.55
C ASP A 77 0.06 6.08 -16.00
N LEU A 78 -0.51 4.92 -16.36
CA LEU A 78 -0.01 3.61 -15.93
C LEU A 78 1.39 3.32 -16.50
N HIS A 79 1.63 3.66 -17.76
CA HIS A 79 2.94 3.50 -18.39
C HIS A 79 3.99 4.42 -17.73
N ASP A 80 3.61 5.66 -17.46
CA ASP A 80 4.45 6.63 -16.78
C ASP A 80 4.82 6.14 -15.37
N LEU A 81 3.84 5.70 -14.57
CA LEU A 81 4.06 5.12 -13.24
C LEU A 81 5.04 3.94 -13.28
N ARG A 82 4.87 3.01 -14.24
CA ARG A 82 5.81 1.89 -14.42
C ARG A 82 7.22 2.38 -14.70
N SER A 83 7.36 3.38 -15.57
CA SER A 83 8.66 3.93 -15.97
C SER A 83 9.35 4.59 -14.78
N ARG A 84 8.61 5.46 -14.07
CA ARG A 84 9.06 6.11 -12.83
C ARG A 84 9.48 5.11 -11.76
N CYS A 85 8.70 4.05 -11.55
CA CYS A 85 9.03 3.00 -10.61
C CYS A 85 10.32 2.26 -10.94
N LEU A 86 10.53 1.90 -12.21
CA LEU A 86 11.73 1.18 -12.62
C LEU A 86 12.99 2.05 -12.45
N LEU A 87 12.91 3.34 -12.78
CA LEU A 87 13.99 4.30 -12.53
C LEU A 87 14.27 4.43 -11.02
N PHE A 88 13.23 4.58 -10.20
CA PHE A 88 13.39 4.66 -8.75
C PHE A 88 14.06 3.41 -8.16
N ILE A 89 13.64 2.20 -8.57
CA ILE A 89 14.26 0.95 -8.11
C ILE A 89 15.74 0.92 -8.48
N HIS A 90 16.08 1.37 -9.69
CA HIS A 90 17.47 1.45 -10.15
C HIS A 90 18.30 2.40 -9.29
N ASP A 91 17.82 3.63 -9.07
CA ASP A 91 18.52 4.65 -8.30
C ASP A 91 18.68 4.24 -6.83
N LEU A 92 17.65 3.61 -6.27
CA LEU A 92 17.68 3.03 -4.93
C LEU A 92 18.71 1.90 -4.81
N LEU A 93 18.78 0.99 -5.78
CA LEU A 93 19.80 -0.07 -5.79
C LEU A 93 21.21 0.51 -5.88
N GLN A 94 21.39 1.57 -6.67
CA GLN A 94 22.67 2.25 -6.77
C GLN A 94 23.05 2.91 -5.43
N ALA A 95 22.12 3.62 -4.78
CA ALA A 95 22.35 4.27 -3.49
C ALA A 95 22.67 3.26 -2.38
N LEU A 96 21.98 2.12 -2.34
CA LEU A 96 22.25 1.03 -1.40
C LEU A 96 23.64 0.44 -1.60
N ARG A 97 24.02 0.14 -2.84
CA ARG A 97 25.34 -0.42 -3.17
C ARG A 97 26.47 0.56 -2.89
N ALA A 98 26.29 1.84 -3.20
CA ALA A 98 27.25 2.90 -2.87
C ALA A 98 27.46 3.02 -1.36
N SER A 99 26.42 2.73 -0.57
CA SER A 99 26.47 2.67 0.91
C SER A 99 27.04 1.35 1.46
N GLY A 100 27.53 0.45 0.61
CA GLY A 100 28.13 -0.83 1.00
C GLY A 100 27.12 -1.96 1.29
N VAL A 101 25.84 -1.77 0.98
CA VAL A 101 24.81 -2.79 1.14
C VAL A 101 24.74 -3.68 -0.10
N HIS A 102 24.80 -5.00 0.09
CA HIS A 102 24.61 -5.93 -1.01
C HIS A 102 23.12 -6.01 -1.38
N ALA A 103 22.72 -5.28 -2.42
CA ALA A 103 21.31 -5.14 -2.81
C ALA A 103 20.94 -5.92 -4.09
N SER A 104 19.86 -6.70 -4.00
CA SER A 104 19.20 -7.40 -5.12
C SER A 104 17.74 -7.01 -5.20
N TYR A 105 17.06 -7.29 -6.32
CA TYR A 105 15.63 -7.01 -6.47
C TYR A 105 14.89 -8.12 -7.22
N SER A 106 13.57 -8.16 -7.04
CA SER A 106 12.63 -9.01 -7.79
C SER A 106 11.42 -8.18 -8.20
N LEU A 107 10.95 -8.35 -9.44
CA LEU A 107 9.72 -7.72 -9.94
C LEU A 107 8.61 -8.76 -10.00
N ALA A 108 7.42 -8.40 -9.50
CA ALA A 108 6.21 -9.19 -9.66
C ALA A 108 5.09 -8.32 -10.24
N PRO A 109 4.29 -8.82 -11.21
CA PRO A 109 3.10 -8.12 -11.64
C PRO A 109 2.09 -8.02 -10.50
N SER A 110 1.37 -6.90 -10.40
CA SER A 110 0.30 -6.69 -9.42
C SER A 110 -0.96 -6.17 -10.11
N ASN A 111 -2.12 -6.68 -9.71
CA ASN A 111 -3.45 -6.22 -10.14
C ASN A 111 -3.88 -4.92 -9.42
N SER A 112 -2.93 -4.04 -9.11
CA SER A 112 -3.16 -2.73 -8.49
C SER A 112 -2.62 -1.63 -9.41
N SER A 113 -3.20 -0.44 -9.31
CA SER A 113 -2.67 0.78 -9.95
C SER A 113 -1.56 1.44 -9.12
N LEU A 114 -1.00 0.72 -8.16
CA LEU A 114 0.05 1.18 -7.25
C LEU A 114 1.29 0.30 -7.41
N CYS A 115 2.42 0.92 -7.17
CA CYS A 115 3.72 0.28 -7.22
C CYS A 115 4.31 0.25 -5.81
N LEU A 116 4.70 -0.94 -5.37
CA LEU A 116 5.23 -1.17 -4.04
C LEU A 116 6.70 -1.56 -4.13
N VAL A 117 7.51 -1.06 -3.20
CA VAL A 117 8.88 -1.53 -2.97
C VAL A 117 9.04 -1.90 -1.50
N CYS A 118 9.23 -3.19 -1.21
CA CYS A 118 9.53 -3.67 0.14
C CYS A 118 10.98 -4.14 0.23
N ALA A 119 11.67 -3.79 1.30
CA ALA A 119 13.01 -4.28 1.57
C ALA A 119 12.99 -5.36 2.66
N SER A 120 13.52 -6.55 2.35
CA SER A 120 13.63 -7.66 3.30
C SER A 120 15.04 -8.27 3.31
N PRO A 121 15.43 -8.96 4.39
CA PRO A 121 16.61 -9.83 4.37
C PRO A 121 16.45 -10.92 3.30
N PRO A 122 17.54 -11.35 2.64
CA PRO A 122 17.49 -12.32 1.54
C PRO A 122 16.90 -13.68 1.94
N ASP A 123 16.90 -14.02 3.22
CA ASP A 123 16.40 -15.30 3.76
C ASP A 123 14.90 -15.28 4.10
N LEU A 124 14.25 -14.10 4.04
CA LEU A 124 12.84 -13.97 4.35
C LEU A 124 11.99 -14.40 3.13
N LYS A 125 11.18 -15.46 3.28
CA LYS A 125 10.31 -15.94 2.21
C LYS A 125 9.26 -14.89 1.84
N GLY A 126 9.23 -14.47 0.57
CA GLY A 126 8.37 -13.39 0.06
C GLY A 126 6.86 -13.56 0.25
N SER A 127 6.38 -14.77 0.58
CA SER A 127 4.96 -15.08 0.78
C SER A 127 4.29 -14.33 1.95
N GLN A 128 5.04 -13.91 2.98
CA GLN A 128 4.46 -13.11 4.09
C GLN A 128 4.36 -11.62 3.74
N VAL A 129 5.25 -11.14 2.86
CA VAL A 129 5.29 -9.73 2.45
C VAL A 129 4.10 -9.40 1.55
N THR A 130 3.68 -10.33 0.69
CA THR A 130 2.60 -10.10 -0.28
C THR A 130 1.21 -9.96 0.34
N SER A 131 0.87 -10.74 1.38
CA SER A 131 -0.45 -10.68 2.02
C SER A 131 -0.65 -9.35 2.75
N PHE A 132 0.33 -8.96 3.55
CA PHE A 132 0.23 -7.75 4.37
C PHE A 132 0.11 -6.48 3.51
N VAL A 133 0.82 -6.46 2.39
CA VAL A 133 0.79 -5.36 1.43
C VAL A 133 -0.56 -5.21 0.76
N VAL A 134 -1.19 -6.32 0.38
CA VAL A 134 -2.53 -6.28 -0.21
C VAL A 134 -3.52 -5.67 0.78
N ASP A 135 -3.43 -6.05 2.06
CA ASP A 135 -4.28 -5.46 3.11
C ASP A 135 -4.04 -3.94 3.24
N ILE A 136 -2.78 -3.50 3.25
CA ILE A 136 -2.47 -2.06 3.34
C ILE A 136 -2.99 -1.31 2.13
N LEU A 137 -2.79 -1.83 0.92
CA LEU A 137 -3.27 -1.21 -0.32
C LEU A 137 -4.80 -1.10 -0.34
N GLN A 138 -5.52 -2.07 0.24
CA GLN A 138 -6.98 -2.02 0.38
C GLN A 138 -7.44 -0.96 1.40
N HIS A 139 -6.67 -0.72 2.45
CA HIS A 139 -7.05 0.19 3.53
C HIS A 139 -6.50 1.62 3.36
N THR A 140 -5.52 1.86 2.48
CA THR A 140 -4.98 3.20 2.22
C THR A 140 -5.69 3.92 1.06
N LYS A 141 -6.48 4.95 1.38
CA LYS A 141 -7.00 5.90 0.37
C LYS A 141 -5.91 6.85 -0.10
N LEU A 142 -5.16 6.44 -1.12
CA LEU A 142 -4.16 7.26 -1.79
C LEU A 142 -4.83 8.18 -2.81
N SER A 143 -5.06 9.45 -2.46
CA SER A 143 -5.76 10.40 -3.36
C SER A 143 -4.84 11.28 -4.22
N LYS A 144 -3.54 11.35 -3.91
CA LYS A 144 -2.59 12.21 -4.64
C LYS A 144 -1.73 11.39 -5.61
N ARG A 145 -1.69 11.85 -6.87
CA ARG A 145 -0.78 11.33 -7.92
C ARG A 145 0.67 11.70 -7.58
N GLU A 146 1.62 10.89 -8.07
CA GLU A 146 3.08 11.14 -7.96
C GLU A 146 3.63 11.26 -6.54
N ASN A 147 3.00 10.61 -5.57
CA ASN A 147 3.46 10.61 -4.20
C ASN A 147 4.16 9.30 -3.84
N VAL A 148 5.20 9.44 -3.05
CA VAL A 148 5.85 8.30 -2.40
C VAL A 148 5.49 8.30 -0.93
N ILE A 149 4.96 7.18 -0.46
CA ILE A 149 4.64 7.00 0.95
C ILE A 149 5.54 5.92 1.52
N LEU A 150 6.26 6.27 2.59
CA LEU A 150 6.97 5.31 3.43
C LEU A 150 5.98 4.69 4.41
N ALA A 151 5.84 3.38 4.32
CA ALA A 151 5.07 2.56 5.24
C ALA A 151 6.04 1.68 6.04
N ASP A 152 6.04 1.82 7.37
CA ASP A 152 6.82 0.94 8.24
C ASP A 152 6.03 -0.34 8.53
N LEU A 153 6.32 -1.39 7.77
CA LEU A 153 5.57 -2.62 7.78
C LEU A 153 6.18 -3.64 8.72
N LYS A 154 5.80 -3.59 10.00
CA LYS A 154 6.02 -4.65 11.03
C LYS A 154 7.36 -5.39 10.88
N SER A 155 8.48 -4.69 10.65
CA SER A 155 9.90 -5.14 10.50
C SER A 155 10.57 -4.89 9.14
N CYS A 156 9.84 -4.52 8.09
CA CYS A 156 10.41 -4.28 6.76
C CYS A 156 10.06 -2.89 6.24
N PRO A 157 11.05 -2.01 5.99
CA PRO A 157 10.77 -0.71 5.41
C PRO A 157 10.17 -0.90 4.02
N SER A 158 9.03 -0.24 3.76
CA SER A 158 8.27 -0.37 2.52
C SER A 158 7.87 0.99 1.96
N LEU A 159 7.77 1.09 0.65
CA LEU A 159 7.35 2.28 -0.08
C LEU A 159 6.17 1.97 -0.98
N ILE A 160 5.23 2.90 -1.07
CA ILE A 160 4.13 2.90 -2.02
C ILE A 160 4.29 4.11 -2.94
N ILE A 161 4.16 3.88 -4.25
CA ILE A 161 4.34 4.87 -5.31
C ILE A 161 3.04 4.97 -6.10
N THR A 162 2.52 6.20 -6.25
CA THR A 162 1.31 6.55 -7.01
C THR A 162 1.60 7.29 -8.33
#